data_AF-A0A2S3W301-F1
#
_entry.id   AF-A0A2S3W301-F1
#
_cell.length_a   1.000
_cell.length_b   1.000
_cell.length_c   1.000
_cell.angle_alpha   90.00
_cell.angle_beta   90.00
_cell.angle_gamma   90.00
#
_symmetry.space_group_name_H-M   'P 1'
#
loop_
_entity.id
_entity.type
_entity.pdbx_description
1 polymer ?
#
loop_
_entity_poly.entity_id
_entity_poly.type
_entity_poly.pdbx_seq_one_letter_code
_entity_poly.pdbx_strand_id
1 'polypeptide(L)'
;MTPDEAYATLFGVPDPIQRGKQWADAVWGVDGLPLQEAQRLMRAEVEDMRHRLKDAPCARYEHEGIPLVDRHVDYFTVAAKARLYDLYMAHQHYRGHA
;
A
#
# COMPACT_ATOMS: atom_id res chain seq x y z
N MET A 1 -13.91 19.95 9.63
CA MET A 1 -13.33 18.96 8.72
C MET A 1 -11.89 18.76 9.12
N THR A 2 -11.55 17.59 9.66
CA THR A 2 -10.16 17.21 9.94
C THR A 2 -9.44 16.86 8.63
N PRO A 3 -8.10 16.86 8.62
CA PRO A 3 -7.33 16.39 7.46
C PRO A 3 -7.75 14.98 7.01
N ASP A 4 -8.03 14.08 7.96
CA ASP A 4 -8.45 12.70 7.68
C ASP A 4 -9.85 12.63 7.06
N GLU A 5 -10.78 13.47 7.52
CA GLU A 5 -12.12 13.59 6.92
C GLU A 5 -12.06 14.13 5.49
N ALA A 6 -11.19 15.12 5.25
CA ALA A 6 -10.95 15.65 3.91
C ALA A 6 -10.33 14.58 3.00
N TYR A 7 -9.38 13.81 3.53
CA TYR A 7 -8.73 12.71 2.82
C TYR A 7 -9.72 11.61 2.43
N ALA A 8 -10.51 11.12 3.39
CA ALA A 8 -11.52 10.11 3.17
C ALA A 8 -12.58 10.58 2.16
N THR A 9 -12.93 11.87 2.16
CA THR A 9 -13.86 12.45 1.18
C THR A 9 -13.27 12.50 -0.23
N LEU A 10 -11.98 12.85 -0.37
CA LEU A 10 -11.32 12.94 -1.67
C LEU A 10 -11.08 11.56 -2.30
N PHE A 11 -10.63 10.60 -1.50
CA PHE A 11 -10.23 9.29 -2.00
C PHE A 11 -11.33 8.24 -1.91
N GLY A 12 -12.35 8.43 -1.06
CA GLY A 12 -13.38 7.43 -0.79
C GLY A 12 -12.84 6.15 -0.14
N VAL A 13 -11.56 6.14 0.25
CA VAL A 13 -10.83 5.00 0.81
C VAL A 13 -9.98 5.46 2.01
N PRO A 14 -9.58 4.53 2.90
CA PRO A 14 -8.73 4.84 4.04
C PRO A 14 -7.35 5.40 3.66
N ASP A 15 -6.63 5.91 4.66
CA ASP A 15 -5.21 6.32 4.52
C ASP A 15 -4.37 5.21 3.85
N PRO A 16 -3.67 5.51 2.73
CA PRO A 16 -2.87 4.54 1.99
C PRO A 16 -1.72 3.99 2.82
N ILE A 17 -1.18 4.74 3.79
CA ILE A 17 -0.06 4.28 4.61
C ILE A 17 -0.53 3.17 5.54
N GLN A 18 -1.59 3.41 6.31
CA GLN A 18 -2.18 2.39 7.17
C GLN A 18 -2.65 1.17 6.36
N ARG A 19 -3.33 1.41 5.24
CA ARG A 19 -3.81 0.35 4.35
C ARG A 19 -2.66 -0.48 3.78
N GLY A 20 -1.54 0.14 3.40
CA GLY A 20 -0.34 -0.54 2.90
C GLY A 20 0.26 -1.50 3.92
N LYS A 21 0.35 -1.07 5.18
CA LYS A 21 0.82 -1.93 6.28
C LYS A 21 -0.10 -3.14 6.49
N GLN A 22 -1.40 -2.90 6.58
CA GLN A 22 -2.40 -3.96 6.77
C GLN A 22 -2.41 -4.97 5.61
N TRP A 23 -2.30 -4.48 4.38
CA TRP A 23 -2.19 -5.33 3.20
C TRP A 23 -0.93 -6.21 3.27
N ALA A 24 0.22 -5.64 3.66
CA ALA A 24 1.46 -6.39 3.80
C ALA A 24 1.36 -7.47 4.89
N ASP A 25 0.75 -7.16 6.04
CA ASP A 25 0.49 -8.14 7.10
C ASP A 25 -0.41 -9.28 6.60
N ALA A 26 -1.45 -8.97 5.84
CA ALA A 26 -2.36 -9.97 5.29
C ALA A 26 -1.71 -10.86 4.22
N VAL A 27 -0.90 -10.28 3.34
CA VAL A 27 -0.25 -10.98 2.21
C VAL A 27 0.96 -11.78 2.65
N TRP A 28 1.66 -11.38 3.71
CA TRP A 28 2.80 -12.13 4.26
C TRP A 28 2.39 -13.53 4.76
N GLY A 29 1.19 -13.68 5.33
CA GLY A 29 0.70 -14.96 5.86
C GLY A 29 1.51 -15.48 7.06
N VAL A 30 1.28 -16.75 7.43
CA VAL A 30 1.92 -17.38 8.61
C VAL A 30 3.34 -17.87 8.34
N ASP A 31 3.63 -18.36 7.13
CA ASP A 31 4.92 -18.99 6.77
C ASP A 31 5.88 -18.07 5.99
N GLY A 32 5.47 -16.83 5.77
CA GLY A 32 6.14 -15.84 4.94
C GLY A 32 5.86 -16.02 3.44
N LEU A 33 6.27 -15.01 2.68
CA LEU A 33 5.95 -14.88 1.26
C LEU A 33 7.22 -14.82 0.40
N PRO A 34 7.35 -15.65 -0.66
CA PRO A 34 8.46 -15.52 -1.60
C PRO A 34 8.52 -14.11 -2.21
N LEU A 35 9.71 -13.53 -2.32
CA LEU A 35 9.89 -12.15 -2.79
C LEU A 35 9.27 -11.92 -4.19
N GLN A 36 9.43 -12.88 -5.10
CA GLN A 36 8.87 -12.80 -6.45
C GLN A 36 7.34 -12.72 -6.43
N GLU A 37 6.71 -13.48 -5.52
CA GLU A 37 5.26 -13.49 -5.34
C GLU A 37 4.77 -12.19 -4.69
N ALA A 38 5.51 -11.68 -3.70
CA ALA A 38 5.24 -10.37 -3.11
C ALA A 38 5.27 -9.24 -4.15
N GLN A 39 6.26 -9.26 -5.06
CA GLN A 39 6.35 -8.30 -6.15
C GLN A 39 5.20 -8.44 -7.16
N ARG A 40 4.74 -9.68 -7.43
CA ARG A 40 3.59 -9.94 -8.31
C ARG A 40 2.30 -9.39 -7.71
N LEU A 41 2.04 -9.70 -6.44
CA LEU A 41 0.84 -9.24 -5.71
C LEU A 41 0.83 -7.72 -5.54
N MET A 42 1.99 -7.12 -5.25
CA MET A 42 2.12 -5.66 -5.15
C MET A 42 1.72 -4.97 -6.47
N ARG A 43 2.23 -5.46 -7.61
CA ARG A 43 1.89 -4.89 -8.93
C ARG A 43 0.39 -5.00 -9.20
N ALA A 44 -0.20 -6.16 -8.94
CA ALA A 44 -1.63 -6.37 -9.12
C ALA A 44 -2.48 -5.44 -8.24
N GLU A 45 -2.14 -5.29 -6.96
CA GLU A 45 -2.88 -4.39 -6.04
C GLU A 45 -2.73 -2.92 -6.46
N VAL A 46 -1.54 -2.51 -6.91
CA VAL A 46 -1.28 -1.15 -7.39
C VAL A 46 -2.10 -0.82 -8.64
N GLU A 47 -2.16 -1.75 -9.60
CA GLU A 47 -2.96 -1.58 -10.82
C GLU A 47 -4.46 -1.53 -10.50
N ASP A 48 -4.95 -2.43 -9.65
CA ASP A 48 -6.34 -2.45 -9.20
C ASP A 48 -6.70 -1.16 -8.43
N MET A 49 -5.80 -0.67 -7.58
CA MET A 49 -5.99 0.58 -6.84
C MET A 49 -6.11 1.78 -7.78
N ARG A 50 -5.24 1.89 -8.80
CA ARG A 50 -5.38 2.93 -9.82
C ARG A 50 -6.72 2.82 -10.54
N HIS A 51 -7.14 1.60 -10.87
CA HIS A 51 -8.42 1.38 -11.54
C HIS A 51 -9.62 1.81 -10.68
N ARG A 52 -9.61 1.50 -9.38
CA ARG A 52 -10.68 1.92 -8.46
C ARG A 52 -10.72 3.43 -8.25
N LEU A 53 -9.55 4.08 -8.20
CA LEU A 53 -9.45 5.51 -7.94
C LEU A 53 -9.64 6.39 -9.18
N LYS A 54 -9.68 5.83 -10.38
CA LYS A 54 -9.87 6.59 -11.63
C LYS A 54 -11.15 7.45 -11.64
N ASP A 55 -12.19 6.98 -10.94
CA ASP A 55 -13.51 7.63 -10.86
C ASP A 55 -13.71 8.36 -9.52
N ALA A 56 -12.71 8.34 -8.62
CA ALA A 56 -12.80 8.99 -7.31
C ALA A 56 -12.68 10.52 -7.44
N PRO A 57 -13.24 11.30 -6.49
CA PRO A 57 -13.11 12.76 -6.51
C PRO A 57 -11.67 13.26 -6.56
N CYS A 58 -10.70 12.47 -6.07
CA CYS A 58 -9.27 12.79 -6.12
C CYS A 58 -8.68 12.78 -7.54
N ALA A 59 -9.29 12.09 -8.51
CA ALA A 59 -8.75 11.90 -9.86
C ALA A 59 -8.62 13.20 -10.67
N ARG A 60 -9.39 14.24 -10.31
CA ARG A 60 -9.35 15.56 -10.95
C ARG A 60 -8.28 16.51 -10.39
N TYR A 61 -7.52 16.08 -9.39
CA TYR A 61 -6.58 16.92 -8.67
C TYR A 61 -5.14 16.44 -8.85
N GLU A 62 -4.22 17.39 -8.82
CA GLU A 62 -2.78 17.17 -8.86
C GLU A 62 -2.07 18.01 -7.81
N HIS A 63 -0.87 17.58 -7.42
CA HIS A 63 0.04 18.34 -6.56
C HIS A 63 1.45 18.27 -7.15
N GLU A 64 2.02 19.44 -7.41
CA GLU A 64 3.33 19.59 -8.10
C GLU A 64 3.37 18.85 -9.45
N GLY A 65 2.26 18.87 -10.21
CA GLY A 65 2.13 18.19 -11.50
C GLY A 65 2.02 16.67 -11.42
N ILE A 66 1.86 16.10 -10.22
CA ILE A 66 1.64 14.67 -10.02
C ILE A 66 0.17 14.45 -9.64
N PRO A 67 -0.59 13.62 -10.37
CA PRO A 67 -1.97 13.27 -10.01
C PRO A 67 -2.07 12.77 -8.57
N LEU A 68 -3.08 13.22 -7.83
CA LEU A 68 -3.26 12.80 -6.43
C LEU A 68 -3.48 11.28 -6.31
N VAL A 69 -4.08 10.64 -7.32
CA VAL A 69 -4.21 9.18 -7.41
C VAL A 69 -2.84 8.51 -7.41
N ASP A 70 -1.90 9.03 -8.20
CA ASP A 70 -0.56 8.46 -8.30
C ASP A 70 0.19 8.61 -6.99
N ARG A 71 0.08 9.76 -6.31
CA ARG A 71 0.65 9.95 -4.96
C ARG A 71 0.06 8.98 -3.94
N HIS A 72 -1.25 8.77 -3.94
CA HIS A 72 -1.90 7.83 -3.02
C HIS A 72 -1.38 6.41 -3.21
N VAL A 73 -1.28 5.98 -4.47
CA VAL A 73 -0.76 4.67 -4.85
C VAL A 73 0.71 4.54 -4.46
N ASP A 74 1.51 5.60 -4.61
CA ASP A 74 2.92 5.61 -4.21
C ASP A 74 3.07 5.51 -2.69
N TYR A 75 2.30 6.26 -1.91
CA TYR A 75 2.31 6.16 -0.45
C TYR A 75 1.94 4.75 0.03
N PHE A 76 0.90 4.14 -0.58
CA PHE A 76 0.54 2.75 -0.31
C PHE A 76 1.71 1.81 -0.62
N THR A 77 2.30 1.95 -1.80
CA THR A 77 3.38 1.08 -2.30
C THR A 77 4.61 1.15 -1.38
N VAL A 78 5.02 2.35 -0.97
CA VAL A 78 6.15 2.56 -0.07
C VAL A 78 5.88 1.93 1.29
N ALA A 79 4.71 2.20 1.88
CA ALA A 79 4.33 1.66 3.18
C ALA A 79 4.27 0.12 3.19
N ALA A 80 3.67 -0.47 2.16
CA ALA A 80 3.55 -1.91 2.03
C ALA A 80 4.89 -2.60 1.78
N LYS A 81 5.77 -2.03 0.94
CA LYS A 81 7.13 -2.56 0.73
C LYS A 81 7.98 -2.54 1.99
N ALA A 82 7.96 -1.41 2.71
CA ALA A 82 8.68 -1.29 3.98
C ALA A 82 8.20 -2.36 4.97
N ARG A 83 6.88 -2.52 5.10
CA ARG A 83 6.31 -3.53 6.01
C ARG A 83 6.64 -4.97 5.60
N LEU A 84 6.57 -5.30 4.31
CA LEU A 84 6.97 -6.62 3.81
C LEU A 84 8.45 -6.92 4.09
N TYR A 85 9.32 -5.91 3.97
CA TYR A 85 10.74 -6.06 4.30
C TYR A 85 10.95 -6.31 5.79
N ASP A 86 10.26 -5.57 6.67
CA ASP A 86 10.31 -5.79 8.12
C ASP A 86 9.89 -7.22 8.50
N LEU A 87 8.78 -7.70 7.90
CA LEU A 87 8.28 -9.05 8.10
C LEU A 87 9.26 -10.12 7.61
N TYR A 88 9.87 -9.89 6.45
CA TYR A 88 10.93 -10.75 5.92
C TYR A 88 12.12 -10.83 6.86
N MET A 89 12.64 -9.70 7.32
CA MET A 89 13.77 -9.67 8.24
C MET A 89 13.44 -10.37 9.56
N ALA A 90 12.26 -10.12 10.13
CA ALA A 90 11.80 -10.80 11.33
C ALA A 90 11.79 -12.33 11.16
N HIS A 91 11.28 -12.84 10.02
CA HIS A 91 11.24 -14.27 9.74
C HIS A 91 12.63 -14.90 9.60
N GLN A 92 13.58 -14.21 8.96
CA GLN A 92 14.97 -14.69 8.86
C GLN A 92 15.62 -14.77 10.24
N HIS A 93 15.36 -13.80 11.12
CA HIS A 93 15.84 -13.84 12.50
C HIS A 93 15.28 -15.05 13.28
N TYR A 94 13.99 -15.37 13.10
CA TYR A 94 13.40 -16.56 13.74
C TYR A 94 14.01 -17.87 13.22
N ARG A 95 14.29 -17.99 11.92
CA ARG A 95 14.92 -19.20 11.34
C ARG A 95 16.40 -19.37 11.70
N GLY A 96 17.13 -18.29 11.99
CA GLY A 96 18.54 -18.35 12.39
C GLY A 96 18.78 -18.76 13.84
N HIS A 97 17.73 -18.88 14.65
CA HIS A 97 17.78 -19.25 16.07
C HIS A 97 17.06 -20.58 16.40
N ALA A 98 16.61 -21.31 15.38
CA ALA A 98 16.03 -22.65 15.49
C ALA A 98 17.05 -23.71 15.06
#